data_AF-A0A067MI24-F1
#
_entry.id   AF-A0A067MI24-F1
#
_cell.length_a   1.000
_cell.length_b   1.000
_cell.length_c   1.000
_cell.angle_alpha   90.00
_cell.angle_beta   90.00
_cell.angle_gamma   90.00
#
_symmetry.space_group_name_H-M   'P 1'
#
loop_
_entity.id
_entity.type
_entity.pdbx_description
1 polymer ?
#
loop_
_entity_poly.entity_id
_entity_poly.type
_entity_poly.pdbx_seq_one_letter_code
_entity_poly.pdbx_strand_id
1 'polypeptide(L)'
;MLDLPLQSAVLNILLHLVYSVPCDRYNPSLDTISAVFPALKVYGYSAQSMIPPHPDFSQVMIFHAPGDPLRVYALAASASLEALAVAASHFTLVTSLSSVTDALAAQMGPHYLRRLFFLHLGRVEALKLHLMSPPDMHESTPDCDFTEQKKLTRAWALATAYLAWDGRPDASPASLSASLTPLVEHLQCRPCRDLLQGRILTLIQNWSLVKTTI
;
A
#
# COMPACT_ATOMS: atom_id res chain seq x y z
N MET A 1 9.49 -12.80 46.48
CA MET A 1 8.65 -12.19 45.43
C MET A 1 9.62 -11.75 44.34
N LEU A 2 9.67 -12.45 43.22
CA LEU A 2 10.56 -12.09 42.11
C LEU A 2 9.88 -10.95 41.35
N ASP A 3 10.40 -9.74 41.47
CA ASP A 3 10.01 -8.61 40.63
C ASP A 3 10.47 -8.90 39.21
N LEU A 4 9.59 -9.48 38.40
CA LEU A 4 9.80 -9.60 36.97
C LEU A 4 9.43 -8.25 36.35
N PRO A 5 10.38 -7.52 35.74
CA PRO A 5 10.14 -6.19 35.18
C PRO A 5 9.27 -6.20 33.91
N LEU A 6 8.73 -7.37 33.52
CA LEU A 6 7.94 -7.57 32.32
C LEU A 6 6.50 -7.95 32.66
N GLN A 7 5.56 -7.40 31.89
CA GLN A 7 4.18 -7.86 31.90
C GLN A 7 4.11 -9.33 31.47
N SER A 8 3.20 -10.10 32.08
CA SER A 8 3.05 -11.54 31.86
C SER A 8 2.86 -11.90 30.38
N ALA A 9 2.08 -11.11 29.64
CA ALA A 9 1.85 -11.31 28.21
C ALA A 9 3.14 -11.18 27.37
N VAL A 10 3.98 -10.18 27.68
CA VAL A 10 5.26 -9.95 27.00
C VAL A 10 6.24 -11.07 27.30
N LEU A 11 6.33 -11.48 28.56
CA LEU A 11 7.18 -12.59 28.98
C LEU A 11 6.76 -13.90 28.31
N ASN A 12 5.46 -14.17 28.23
CA ASN A 12 4.94 -15.38 27.58
C ASN A 12 5.41 -15.44 26.12
N ILE A 13 5.20 -14.37 25.34
CA ILE A 13 5.66 -14.33 23.94
C ILE A 13 7.17 -14.50 23.83
N LEU A 14 7.94 -13.86 24.72
CA LEU A 14 9.40 -13.98 24.72
C LEU A 14 9.83 -15.44 24.94
N LEU A 15 9.21 -16.15 25.89
CA LEU A 15 9.48 -17.57 26.12
C LEU A 15 9.09 -18.41 24.89
N HIS A 16 7.95 -18.13 24.27
CA HIS A 16 7.53 -18.79 23.03
C HIS A 16 8.55 -18.61 21.89
N LEU A 17 9.11 -17.41 21.73
CA LEU A 17 10.18 -17.14 20.77
C LEU A 17 11.48 -17.89 21.13
N VAL A 18 11.91 -17.86 22.39
CA VAL A 18 13.15 -18.51 22.84
C VAL A 18 13.10 -20.03 22.72
N TYR A 19 11.95 -20.63 23.04
CA TYR A 19 11.75 -22.08 23.00
C TYR A 19 11.16 -22.59 21.67
N SER A 20 11.01 -21.72 20.67
CA SER A 20 10.46 -22.08 19.35
C SER A 20 9.09 -22.75 19.41
N VAL A 21 8.21 -22.22 20.26
CA VAL A 21 6.82 -22.67 20.40
C VAL A 21 5.90 -21.65 19.71
N PRO A 22 4.94 -22.09 18.87
CA PRO A 22 3.98 -21.19 18.21
C PRO A 22 3.25 -20.27 19.18
N CYS A 23 3.04 -19.01 18.78
CA CYS A 23 2.41 -17.96 19.60
C CYS A 23 1.11 -17.39 19.00
N ASP A 24 0.70 -17.90 17.84
CA ASP A 24 -0.51 -17.53 17.08
C ASP A 24 -1.80 -17.63 17.91
N ARG A 25 -1.93 -18.70 18.71
CA ARG A 25 -3.13 -18.96 19.52
C ARG A 25 -3.41 -17.92 20.60
N TYR A 26 -2.42 -17.13 21.00
CA TYR A 26 -2.55 -16.15 22.06
C TYR A 26 -3.08 -14.81 21.57
N ASN A 27 -3.11 -14.58 20.25
CA ASN A 27 -3.60 -13.36 19.61
C ASN A 27 -3.14 -12.07 20.34
N PRO A 28 -1.83 -11.86 20.51
CA PRO A 28 -1.34 -10.74 21.30
C PRO A 28 -1.68 -9.40 20.65
N SER A 29 -1.95 -8.39 21.49
CA SER A 29 -2.20 -7.03 21.01
C SER A 29 -0.93 -6.42 20.41
N LEU A 30 -1.10 -5.43 19.53
CA LEU A 30 0.02 -4.70 18.95
C LEU A 30 0.89 -4.01 20.01
N ASP A 31 0.31 -3.59 21.14
CA ASP A 31 1.04 -3.05 22.29
C ASP A 31 1.95 -4.12 22.92
N THR A 32 1.45 -5.35 23.07
CA THR A 32 2.20 -6.47 23.61
C THR A 32 3.35 -6.83 22.68
N ILE A 33 3.07 -6.94 21.37
CA ILE A 33 4.08 -7.18 20.33
C ILE A 33 5.16 -6.11 20.37
N SER A 34 4.77 -4.83 20.42
CA SER A 34 5.69 -3.70 20.50
C SER A 34 6.61 -3.77 21.72
N ALA A 35 6.11 -4.26 22.86
CA ALA A 35 6.88 -4.41 24.09
C ALA A 35 7.83 -5.62 24.07
N VAL A 36 7.64 -6.60 23.17
CA VAL A 36 8.55 -7.75 23.02
C VAL A 36 9.91 -7.33 22.45
N PHE A 37 9.94 -6.36 21.54
CA PHE A 37 11.19 -5.87 20.93
C PHE A 37 12.21 -5.32 21.95
N PRO A 38 11.87 -4.37 22.84
CA PRO A 38 12.79 -3.93 23.87
C PRO A 38 13.12 -5.05 24.87
N ALA A 39 12.18 -5.95 25.16
CA ALA A 39 12.43 -7.10 26.03
C ALA A 39 13.50 -8.04 25.43
N LEU A 40 13.41 -8.39 24.14
CA LEU A 40 14.44 -9.19 23.46
C LEU A 40 15.83 -8.58 23.63
N LYS A 41 15.95 -7.26 23.43
CA LYS A 41 17.21 -6.54 23.60
C LYS A 41 17.73 -6.59 25.05
N VAL A 42 16.86 -6.45 26.05
CA VAL A 42 17.23 -6.56 27.48
C VAL A 42 17.83 -7.93 27.80
N TYR A 43 17.29 -8.99 27.22
CA TYR A 43 17.79 -10.36 27.40
C TYR A 43 18.91 -10.75 26.43
N GLY A 44 19.49 -9.79 25.69
CA GLY A 44 20.64 -10.01 24.81
C GLY A 44 20.30 -10.63 23.45
N TYR A 45 19.03 -10.69 23.08
CA TYR A 45 18.57 -11.20 21.78
C TYR A 45 18.41 -10.07 20.76
N SER A 46 18.73 -10.37 19.49
CA SER A 46 18.41 -9.49 18.37
C SER A 46 17.07 -9.89 17.75
N ALA A 47 16.14 -8.94 17.63
CA ALA A 47 14.88 -9.16 16.92
C ALA A 47 15.12 -9.61 15.46
N GLN A 48 16.16 -9.08 14.82
CA GLN A 48 16.55 -9.44 13.45
C GLN A 48 16.95 -10.90 13.30
N SER A 49 17.51 -11.53 14.33
CA SER A 49 17.86 -12.96 14.32
C SER A 49 16.75 -13.84 14.89
N MET A 50 16.00 -13.32 15.87
CA MET A 50 15.00 -14.10 16.61
C MET A 50 13.65 -14.18 15.92
N ILE A 51 13.23 -13.22 15.10
CA ILE A 51 11.87 -13.22 14.52
C ILE A 51 11.79 -14.02 13.21
N PRO A 52 12.74 -13.93 12.26
CA PRO A 52 12.63 -14.65 10.99
C PRO A 52 12.43 -16.18 11.08
N PRO A 53 13.01 -16.90 12.06
CA PRO A 53 12.74 -18.33 12.23
C PRO A 53 11.31 -18.66 12.70
N HIS A 54 10.50 -17.66 13.09
CA HIS A 54 9.18 -17.82 13.68
C HIS A 54 8.12 -17.18 12.77
N PRO A 55 7.65 -17.90 11.74
CA PRO A 55 6.66 -17.36 10.80
C PRO A 55 5.35 -17.00 11.50
N ASP A 56 4.97 -17.72 12.57
CA ASP A 56 3.75 -17.44 13.32
C ASP A 56 3.76 -16.04 13.94
N PHE A 57 4.91 -15.61 14.50
CA PHE A 57 5.04 -14.26 15.05
C PHE A 57 4.96 -13.20 13.95
N SER A 58 5.59 -13.47 12.80
CA SER A 58 5.52 -12.60 11.63
C SER A 58 4.07 -12.47 11.12
N GLN A 59 3.32 -13.57 11.06
CA GLN A 59 1.91 -13.57 10.66
C GLN A 59 1.04 -12.77 11.63
N VAL A 60 1.26 -12.93 12.94
CA VAL A 60 0.56 -12.14 13.96
C VAL A 60 0.83 -10.64 13.79
N MET A 61 2.06 -10.22 13.46
CA MET A 61 2.34 -8.82 13.14
C MET A 61 1.58 -8.34 11.91
N ILE A 62 1.58 -9.13 10.83
CA ILE A 62 0.87 -8.79 9.59
C ILE A 62 -0.65 -8.75 9.78
N PHE A 63 -1.20 -9.58 10.67
CA PHE A 63 -2.62 -9.55 11.01
C PHE A 63 -3.07 -8.18 11.56
N HIS A 64 -2.20 -7.47 12.26
CA HIS A 64 -2.49 -6.11 12.76
C HIS A 64 -2.30 -5.01 11.70
N ALA A 65 -1.66 -5.30 10.56
CA ALA A 65 -1.32 -4.31 9.55
C ALA A 65 -2.52 -3.57 8.94
N PRO A 66 -3.68 -4.22 8.64
CA PRO A 66 -4.86 -3.48 8.15
C PRO A 66 -5.44 -2.48 9.17
N GLY A 67 -5.26 -2.73 10.48
CA GLY A 67 -5.79 -1.88 11.55
C GLY A 67 -4.87 -0.72 11.93
N ASP A 68 -3.54 -0.95 11.92
CA ASP A 68 -2.55 0.07 12.25
C ASP A 68 -1.27 -0.09 11.38
N PRO A 69 -1.36 0.21 10.07
CA PRO A 69 -0.32 -0.13 9.11
C PRO A 69 1.00 0.59 9.36
N LEU A 70 0.94 1.88 9.74
CA LEU A 70 2.14 2.67 10.00
C LEU A 70 2.90 2.17 11.21
N ARG A 71 2.20 1.75 12.27
CA ARG A 71 2.83 1.21 13.47
C ARG A 71 3.44 -0.17 13.23
N VAL A 72 2.74 -1.06 12.50
CA VAL A 72 3.30 -2.37 12.13
C VAL A 72 4.55 -2.19 11.24
N TYR A 73 4.47 -1.30 10.24
CA TYR A 73 5.61 -0.97 9.39
C TYR A 73 6.78 -0.38 10.19
N ALA A 74 6.52 0.56 11.10
CA ALA A 74 7.54 1.17 11.96
C ALA A 74 8.19 0.16 12.90
N LEU A 75 7.42 -0.78 13.46
CA LEU A 75 7.97 -1.86 14.29
C LEU A 75 8.91 -2.77 13.48
N ALA A 76 8.47 -3.22 12.30
CA ALA A 76 9.30 -4.03 11.42
C ALA A 76 10.59 -3.29 11.00
N ALA A 77 10.47 -2.02 10.65
CA ALA A 77 11.59 -1.15 10.29
C ALA A 77 12.59 -0.96 11.45
N SER A 78 12.10 -0.71 12.67
CA SER A 78 12.94 -0.48 13.85
C SER A 78 13.84 -1.67 14.22
N ALA A 79 13.45 -2.87 13.81
CA ALA A 79 14.19 -4.10 14.02
C ALA A 79 14.85 -4.64 12.73
N SER A 80 14.88 -3.86 11.65
CA SER A 80 15.43 -4.25 10.35
C SER A 80 14.85 -5.56 9.80
N LEU A 81 13.55 -5.80 10.04
CA LEU A 81 12.84 -6.99 9.58
C LEU A 81 12.33 -6.77 8.16
N GLU A 82 13.23 -6.90 7.19
CA GLU A 82 12.98 -6.52 5.79
C GLU A 82 11.73 -7.17 5.19
N ALA A 83 11.58 -8.49 5.31
CA ALA A 83 10.43 -9.20 4.74
C ALA A 83 9.09 -8.73 5.35
N LEU A 84 9.07 -8.42 6.65
CA LEU A 84 7.91 -7.88 7.35
C LEU A 84 7.63 -6.43 6.95
N ALA A 85 8.66 -5.61 6.81
CA ALA A 85 8.50 -4.23 6.36
C ALA A 85 7.94 -4.17 4.92
N VAL A 86 8.42 -5.05 4.03
CA VAL A 86 7.89 -5.19 2.67
C VAL A 86 6.41 -5.61 2.71
N ALA A 87 6.06 -6.64 3.47
CA ALA A 87 4.66 -7.10 3.58
C ALA A 87 3.74 -6.03 4.20
N ALA A 88 4.18 -5.33 5.24
CA ALA A 88 3.41 -4.28 5.90
C ALA A 88 3.22 -3.03 5.03
N SER A 89 4.19 -2.70 4.16
CA SER A 89 4.15 -1.50 3.33
C SER A 89 2.99 -1.44 2.33
N HIS A 90 2.40 -2.58 1.97
CA HIS A 90 1.19 -2.59 1.15
C HIS A 90 0.02 -1.90 1.85
N PHE A 91 -0.15 -2.17 3.15
CA PHE A 91 -1.28 -1.66 3.93
C PHE A 91 -1.14 -0.17 4.24
N THR A 92 0.08 0.38 4.19
CA THR A 92 0.30 1.81 4.41
C THR A 92 -0.24 2.66 3.26
N LEU A 93 -0.48 2.10 2.06
CA LEU A 93 -0.98 2.84 0.90
C LEU A 93 -2.32 3.54 1.16
N VAL A 94 -3.17 2.97 2.03
CA VAL A 94 -4.46 3.55 2.39
C VAL A 94 -4.30 4.75 3.37
N THR A 95 -3.15 4.86 4.03
CA THR A 95 -2.86 5.93 4.99
C THR A 95 -2.24 7.16 4.34
N SER A 96 -2.61 8.34 4.83
CA SER A 96 -1.98 9.58 4.41
C SER A 96 -0.57 9.69 4.98
N LEU A 97 0.41 10.06 4.16
CA LEU A 97 1.77 10.36 4.63
C LEU A 97 1.81 11.48 5.68
N SER A 98 0.82 12.38 5.70
CA SER A 98 0.72 13.42 6.73
C SER A 98 0.43 12.87 8.14
N SER A 99 0.00 11.62 8.26
CA SER A 99 -0.22 10.95 9.55
C SER A 99 1.05 10.38 10.17
N VAL A 100 2.18 10.42 9.46
CA VAL A 100 3.48 10.00 10.00
C VAL A 100 3.94 11.02 11.03
N THR A 101 3.91 10.63 12.30
CA THR A 101 4.40 11.45 13.41
C THR A 101 5.92 11.40 13.53
N ASP A 102 6.52 12.36 14.22
CA ASP A 102 7.96 12.36 14.50
C ASP A 102 8.40 11.09 15.24
N ALA A 103 7.56 10.56 16.12
CA ALA A 103 7.82 9.31 16.84
C ALA A 103 7.88 8.11 15.88
N LEU A 104 6.93 8.00 14.95
CA LEU A 104 6.93 6.95 13.93
C LEU A 104 8.11 7.11 12.97
N ALA A 105 8.43 8.33 12.55
CA ALA A 105 9.57 8.63 11.69
C ALA A 105 10.90 8.23 12.37
N ALA A 106 11.07 8.57 13.64
CA ALA A 106 12.24 8.18 14.43
C ALA A 106 12.33 6.66 14.61
N GLN A 107 11.18 6.00 14.85
CA GLN A 107 11.12 4.54 14.99
C GLN A 107 11.46 3.80 13.69
N MET A 108 10.98 4.27 12.53
CA MET A 108 11.31 3.69 11.22
C MET A 108 12.79 3.86 10.86
N GLY A 109 13.37 4.99 11.25
CA GLY A 109 14.68 5.42 10.78
C GLY A 109 14.67 5.89 9.32
N PRO A 110 15.74 6.58 8.88
CA PRO A 110 15.77 7.28 7.60
C PRO A 110 15.65 6.35 6.38
N HIS A 111 16.16 5.12 6.48
CA HIS A 111 16.14 4.17 5.37
C HIS A 111 14.72 3.72 5.01
N TYR A 112 13.95 3.24 6.00
CA TYR A 112 12.58 2.78 5.79
C TYR A 112 11.63 3.95 5.56
N LEU A 113 11.81 5.08 6.27
CA LEU A 113 11.02 6.28 6.02
C LEU A 113 11.13 6.75 4.56
N ARG A 114 12.35 6.81 4.02
CA ARG A 114 12.57 7.17 2.61
C ARG A 114 11.84 6.20 1.68
N ARG A 115 11.96 4.89 1.91
CA ARG A 115 11.32 3.88 1.06
C ARG A 115 9.80 3.98 1.08
N LEU A 116 9.20 4.22 2.25
CA LEU A 116 7.76 4.45 2.40
C LEU A 116 7.31 5.66 1.56
N PHE A 117 8.00 6.80 1.68
CA PHE A 117 7.66 8.00 0.90
C PHE A 117 7.81 7.76 -0.61
N PHE A 118 8.89 7.12 -1.05
CA PHE A 118 9.10 6.81 -2.46
C PHE A 118 8.06 5.83 -3.01
N LEU A 119 7.60 4.87 -2.20
CA LEU A 119 6.50 3.98 -2.59
C LEU A 119 5.23 4.80 -2.87
N HIS A 120 4.83 5.67 -1.94
CA HIS A 120 3.63 6.48 -2.09
C HIS A 120 3.76 7.46 -3.26
N LEU A 121 4.80 8.30 -3.27
CA LEU A 121 5.01 9.30 -4.30
C LEU A 121 5.19 8.68 -5.69
N GLY A 122 5.98 7.61 -5.80
CA GLY A 122 6.20 6.91 -7.06
C GLY A 122 4.93 6.28 -7.62
N ARG A 123 4.04 5.77 -6.76
CA ARG A 123 2.71 5.28 -7.20
C ARG A 123 1.83 6.41 -7.71
N VAL A 124 1.79 7.54 -7.02
CA VAL A 124 1.02 8.72 -7.46
C VAL A 124 1.55 9.27 -8.78
N GLU A 125 2.87 9.36 -8.93
CA GLU A 125 3.50 9.77 -10.19
C GLU A 125 3.19 8.81 -11.34
N ALA A 126 3.33 7.50 -11.11
CA ALA A 126 2.97 6.48 -12.09
C ALA A 126 1.50 6.57 -12.53
N LEU A 127 0.58 6.79 -11.57
CA LEU A 127 -0.83 6.97 -11.87
C LEU A 127 -1.06 8.18 -12.79
N LYS A 128 -0.44 9.33 -12.46
CA LYS A 128 -0.52 10.55 -13.29
C LYS A 128 0.00 10.30 -14.70
N LEU A 129 1.16 9.65 -14.84
CA LEU A 129 1.74 9.29 -16.14
C LEU A 129 0.77 8.44 -16.97
N HIS A 130 0.14 7.43 -16.37
CA HIS A 130 -0.82 6.58 -17.07
C HIS A 130 -2.13 7.28 -17.42
N LEU A 131 -2.52 8.32 -16.67
CA LEU A 131 -3.75 9.08 -16.91
C LEU A 131 -3.61 10.15 -18.02
N MET A 132 -2.39 10.64 -18.28
CA MET A 132 -2.16 11.75 -19.23
C MET A 132 -2.49 11.41 -20.69
N SER A 133 -2.26 10.16 -21.14
CA SER A 133 -2.47 9.84 -22.56
C SER A 133 -3.96 9.62 -22.86
N PRO A 134 -4.58 10.40 -23.76
CA PRO A 134 -5.96 10.19 -24.19
C PRO A 134 -6.13 8.89 -24.99
N PRO A 135 -7.37 8.44 -25.24
CA PRO A 135 -7.63 7.40 -26.23
C PRO A 135 -7.24 7.88 -27.63
N ASP A 136 -6.86 6.92 -28.49
CA ASP A 136 -6.56 7.20 -29.89
C ASP A 136 -7.80 7.72 -30.65
N MET A 137 -7.53 8.37 -31.79
CA MET A 137 -8.55 8.88 -32.70
C MET A 137 -8.75 7.90 -33.86
N HIS A 138 -9.98 7.74 -34.33
CA HIS A 138 -10.29 6.94 -35.51
C HIS A 138 -10.49 7.82 -36.75
N GLU A 139 -10.46 7.23 -37.94
CA GLU A 139 -10.78 7.93 -39.19
C GLU A 139 -12.20 8.51 -39.15
N SER A 140 -12.40 9.71 -39.70
CA SER A 140 -13.70 10.40 -39.62
C SER A 140 -14.80 9.59 -40.32
N THR A 141 -15.93 9.44 -39.64
CA THR A 141 -17.15 8.81 -40.18
C THR A 141 -18.26 9.87 -40.34
N PRO A 142 -19.33 9.60 -41.10
CA PRO A 142 -20.43 10.55 -41.27
C PRO A 142 -21.07 11.00 -39.95
N ASP A 143 -21.07 10.12 -38.94
CA ASP A 143 -21.69 10.34 -37.63
C ASP A 143 -20.67 10.77 -36.55
N CYS A 144 -19.38 10.80 -36.85
CA CYS A 144 -18.32 11.15 -35.91
C CYS A 144 -17.11 11.75 -36.63
N ASP A 145 -17.02 13.08 -36.59
CA ASP A 145 -15.93 13.85 -37.15
C ASP A 145 -14.86 14.19 -36.09
N PHE A 146 -13.84 14.93 -36.52
CA PHE A 146 -12.79 15.41 -35.61
C PHE A 146 -13.33 16.27 -34.45
N THR A 147 -14.45 16.97 -34.64
CA THR A 147 -15.07 17.81 -33.61
C THR A 147 -15.61 16.97 -32.47
N GLU A 148 -16.35 15.90 -32.78
CA GLU A 148 -16.85 14.96 -31.78
C GLU A 148 -15.71 14.23 -31.07
N GLN A 149 -14.68 13.80 -31.80
CA GLN A 149 -13.50 13.16 -31.21
C GLN A 149 -12.75 14.10 -30.24
N LYS A 150 -12.67 15.39 -30.56
CA LYS A 150 -12.05 16.40 -29.67
C LYS A 150 -12.87 16.64 -28.40
N LYS A 151 -14.20 16.50 -28.43
CA LYS A 151 -15.05 16.55 -27.23
C LYS A 151 -14.72 15.36 -26.31
N LEU A 152 -14.54 14.17 -26.87
CA LEU A 152 -14.09 12.99 -26.11
C LEU A 152 -12.72 13.23 -25.45
N THR A 153 -11.73 13.74 -26.20
CA THR A 153 -10.40 14.06 -25.62
C THR A 153 -10.50 15.04 -24.45
N ARG A 154 -11.38 16.05 -24.54
CA ARG A 154 -11.62 17.01 -23.44
C ARG A 154 -12.31 16.35 -22.24
N ALA A 155 -13.31 15.51 -22.48
CA ALA A 155 -14.00 14.77 -21.42
C ALA A 155 -13.04 13.81 -20.70
N TRP A 156 -12.18 13.12 -21.44
CA TRP A 156 -11.08 12.32 -20.90
C TRP A 156 -10.16 13.17 -20.02
N ALA A 157 -9.63 14.28 -20.55
CA ALA A 157 -8.71 15.16 -19.82
C ALA A 157 -9.32 15.68 -18.51
N LEU A 158 -10.63 16.00 -18.52
CA LEU A 158 -11.34 16.44 -17.32
C LEU A 158 -11.46 15.30 -16.30
N ALA A 159 -11.91 14.11 -16.72
CA ALA A 159 -12.06 12.97 -15.83
C ALA A 159 -10.72 12.54 -15.23
N THR A 160 -9.66 12.48 -16.05
CA THR A 160 -8.33 12.09 -15.59
C THR A 160 -7.66 13.16 -14.72
N ALA A 161 -7.97 14.44 -14.92
CA ALA A 161 -7.53 15.51 -14.02
C ALA A 161 -8.09 15.34 -12.60
N TYR A 162 -9.37 14.97 -12.46
CA TYR A 162 -9.95 14.68 -11.13
C TYR A 162 -9.30 13.47 -10.47
N LEU A 163 -9.08 12.39 -11.22
CA LEU A 163 -8.39 11.19 -10.71
C LEU A 163 -6.93 11.49 -10.32
N ALA A 164 -6.24 12.29 -11.11
CA ALA A 164 -4.85 12.71 -10.84
C ALA A 164 -4.74 13.65 -9.64
N TRP A 165 -5.77 14.48 -9.40
CA TRP A 165 -5.86 15.36 -8.25
C TRP A 165 -6.07 14.58 -6.96
N ASP A 166 -7.04 13.65 -6.95
CA ASP A 166 -7.27 12.77 -5.79
C ASP A 166 -6.08 11.84 -5.53
N GLY A 167 -5.37 11.42 -6.58
CA GLY A 167 -4.00 10.90 -6.50
C GLY A 167 -3.80 9.79 -5.48
N ARG A 168 -4.79 8.93 -5.28
CA ARG A 168 -4.77 7.92 -4.21
C ARG A 168 -3.81 6.78 -4.55
N PRO A 169 -2.76 6.54 -3.75
CA PRO A 169 -1.79 5.49 -4.04
C PRO A 169 -2.39 4.07 -3.84
N ASP A 170 -3.47 3.94 -3.09
CA ASP A 170 -4.25 2.71 -2.88
C ASP A 170 -5.37 2.50 -3.92
N ALA A 171 -5.54 3.38 -4.91
CA ALA A 171 -6.59 3.24 -5.92
C ALA A 171 -6.57 1.85 -6.54
N SER A 172 -7.68 1.12 -6.45
CA SER A 172 -7.78 -0.21 -7.05
C SER A 172 -8.04 -0.10 -8.56
N PRO A 173 -7.57 -1.06 -9.38
CA PRO A 173 -7.88 -1.07 -10.81
C PRO A 173 -9.40 -1.06 -11.09
N ALA A 174 -10.18 -1.68 -10.21
CA ALA A 174 -11.65 -1.66 -10.27
C ALA A 174 -12.23 -0.25 -10.03
N SER A 175 -11.71 0.49 -9.04
CA SER A 175 -12.17 1.87 -8.75
C SER A 175 -11.86 2.83 -9.90
N LEU A 176 -10.68 2.69 -10.53
CA LEU A 176 -10.31 3.47 -11.71
C LEU A 176 -11.21 3.15 -12.90
N SER A 177 -11.48 1.86 -13.15
CA SER A 177 -12.41 1.40 -14.18
C SER A 177 -13.78 2.05 -14.00
N ALA A 178 -14.38 1.89 -12.81
CA ALA A 178 -15.71 2.41 -12.49
C ALA A 178 -15.80 3.94 -12.64
N SER A 179 -14.71 4.67 -12.38
CA SER A 179 -14.67 6.13 -12.55
C SER A 179 -14.63 6.56 -14.02
N LEU A 180 -14.13 5.72 -14.92
CA LEU A 180 -13.98 6.02 -16.35
C LEU A 180 -15.07 5.39 -17.23
N THR A 181 -15.72 4.32 -16.78
CA THR A 181 -16.83 3.64 -17.50
C THR A 181 -17.95 4.59 -17.93
N PRO A 182 -18.38 5.59 -17.13
CA PRO A 182 -19.42 6.53 -17.56
C PRO A 182 -19.09 7.27 -18.86
N LEU A 183 -17.81 7.52 -19.15
CA LEU A 183 -17.40 8.15 -20.41
C LEU A 183 -17.76 7.28 -21.63
N VAL A 184 -17.71 5.95 -21.48
CA VAL A 184 -18.06 4.99 -22.55
C VAL A 184 -19.58 4.96 -22.77
N GLU A 185 -20.36 5.08 -21.70
CA GLU A 185 -21.83 5.00 -21.75
C GLU A 185 -22.48 6.20 -22.43
N HIS A 186 -21.84 7.37 -22.35
CA HIS A 186 -22.35 8.60 -22.98
C HIS A 186 -21.96 8.73 -24.48
N LEU A 187 -21.13 7.84 -25.01
CA LEU A 187 -20.71 7.86 -26.41
C LEU A 187 -21.70 7.12 -27.31
N GLN A 188 -22.11 7.76 -28.40
CA GLN A 188 -22.96 7.14 -29.44
C GLN A 188 -22.12 6.48 -30.54
N CYS A 189 -20.92 7.01 -30.81
CA CYS A 189 -20.00 6.48 -31.82
C CYS A 189 -19.35 5.17 -31.33
N ARG A 190 -19.63 4.05 -32.03
CA ARG A 190 -19.08 2.73 -31.69
C ARG A 190 -17.54 2.68 -31.76
N PRO A 191 -16.86 3.17 -32.82
CA PRO A 191 -15.40 3.28 -32.84
C PRO A 191 -14.81 4.04 -31.66
N CYS A 192 -15.40 5.17 -31.24
CA CYS A 192 -14.95 5.91 -30.06
C CYS A 192 -15.08 5.07 -28.78
N ARG A 193 -16.18 4.32 -28.63
CA ARG A 193 -16.39 3.43 -27.47
C ARG A 193 -15.32 2.35 -27.41
N ASP A 194 -15.05 1.70 -28.54
CA ASP A 194 -14.07 0.61 -28.62
C ASP A 194 -12.66 1.10 -28.29
N LEU A 195 -12.24 2.25 -28.84
CA LEU A 195 -10.94 2.87 -28.55
C LEU A 195 -10.83 3.33 -27.10
N LEU A 196 -11.88 3.95 -26.54
CA LEU A 196 -11.90 4.37 -25.14
C LEU A 196 -11.86 3.17 -24.20
N GLN A 197 -12.63 2.12 -24.48
CA GLN A 197 -12.62 0.90 -23.67
C GLN A 197 -11.26 0.20 -23.72
N GLY A 198 -10.66 0.09 -24.92
CA GLY A 198 -9.29 -0.39 -25.08
C GLY A 198 -8.29 0.42 -24.25
N ARG A 199 -8.41 1.75 -24.29
CA ARG A 199 -7.55 2.65 -23.52
C ARG A 199 -7.69 2.46 -22.01
N ILE A 200 -8.93 2.31 -21.51
CA ILE A 200 -9.22 2.03 -20.10
C ILE A 200 -8.61 0.68 -19.68
N LEU A 201 -8.76 -0.37 -20.50
CA LEU A 201 -8.18 -1.67 -20.22
C LEU A 201 -6.65 -1.61 -20.13
N THR A 202 -5.99 -0.93 -21.07
CA THR A 202 -4.54 -0.72 -21.02
C THR A 202 -4.12 0.07 -19.78
N LEU A 203 -4.88 1.09 -19.38
CA LEU A 203 -4.63 1.85 -18.16
C LEU A 203 -4.70 0.96 -16.92
N ILE A 204 -5.76 0.16 -16.79
CA ILE A 204 -5.99 -0.77 -15.66
C ILE A 204 -4.88 -1.82 -15.61
N GLN A 205 -4.51 -2.40 -16.76
CA GLN A 205 -3.44 -3.39 -16.85
C GLN A 205 -2.11 -2.78 -16.40
N ASN A 206 -1.73 -1.63 -16.95
CA ASN A 206 -0.49 -0.96 -16.56
C ASN A 206 -0.48 -0.58 -15.07
N TRP A 207 -1.61 -0.08 -14.56
CA TRP A 207 -1.75 0.26 -13.14
C TRP A 207 -1.60 -0.96 -12.22
N SER A 208 -2.12 -2.13 -12.63
CA SER A 208 -1.97 -3.37 -11.86
C SER A 208 -0.52 -3.85 -11.73
N LEU A 209 0.35 -3.43 -12.65
CA LEU A 209 1.78 -3.76 -12.65
C LEU A 209 2.61 -2.78 -11.79
N VAL A 210 2.04 -1.64 -11.38
CA VAL A 210 2.75 -0.67 -10.55
C VAL A 210 3.00 -1.24 -9.17
N LYS A 211 4.27 -1.21 -8.74
CA LYS A 211 4.74 -1.75 -7.46
C LYS A 211 3.91 -1.26 -6.28
N THR A 212 3.45 -2.16 -5.43
CA THR A 212 2.58 -1.89 -4.27
C THR A 212 3.29 -2.03 -2.91
N THR A 213 4.58 -2.32 -2.90
CA THR A 213 5.41 -2.52 -1.70
C THR A 213 6.77 -1.83 -1.84
N ILE A 214 7.48 -1.62 -0.72
CA ILE A 214 8.82 -1.00 -0.69
C ILE A 214 9.92 -1.86 -1.30
#